data_AF-A0A8T5F826-F1
#
_entry.id   AF-A0A8T5F826-F1
#
_cell.length_a   1.000
_cell.length_b   1.000
_cell.length_c   1.000
_cell.angle_alpha   90.00
_cell.angle_beta   90.00
_cell.angle_gamma   90.00
#
_symmetry.space_group_name_H-M   'P 1'
#
loop_
_entity.id
_entity.type
_entity.pdbx_description
1 polymer ?
#
loop_
_entity_poly.entity_id
_entity_poly.type
_entity_poly.pdbx_seq_one_letter_code
_entity_poly.pdbx_strand_id
1 'polypeptide(L)' 'MKRTVLTINGKKDNDIELPNVFETEVNRTLIHRAFINLQTHGFQKHSTKPTAG' A
#
# COMPACT_ATOMS: atom_id res chain seq x y z
N MET A 1 -3.93 -18.82 -7.49
CA MET A 1 -5.34 -18.52 -7.91
C MET A 1 -5.40 -18.06 -9.37
N LYS A 2 -6.42 -18.42 -10.18
CA LYS A 2 -6.57 -17.87 -11.56
C LYS A 2 -7.51 -16.66 -11.56
N ARG A 3 -7.19 -15.60 -12.31
CA ARG A 3 -8.05 -14.43 -12.49
C ARG A 3 -8.20 -14.09 -13.97
N THR A 4 -9.42 -13.69 -14.31
CA THR A 4 -9.78 -13.30 -15.66
C THR A 4 -9.30 -11.89 -15.97
N VAL A 5 -8.60 -11.77 -17.09
CA VAL A 5 -8.21 -10.52 -17.73
C VAL A 5 -9.38 -10.00 -18.53
N LEU A 6 -9.67 -8.72 -18.34
CA LEU A 6 -10.72 -8.01 -19.07
C LEU A 6 -10.08 -7.18 -20.18
N THR A 7 -10.64 -7.25 -21.38
CA THR A 7 -10.31 -6.34 -22.49
C THR A 7 -10.89 -4.96 -22.21
N ILE A 8 -10.38 -3.92 -22.90
CA ILE A 8 -10.91 -2.54 -22.86
C ILE A 8 -12.43 -2.42 -23.13
N ASN A 9 -13.01 -3.42 -23.80
CA ASN A 9 -14.44 -3.49 -24.12
C ASN A 9 -15.26 -4.25 -23.06
N GLY A 10 -14.67 -4.57 -21.90
CA GLY A 10 -15.32 -5.30 -20.81
C GLY A 10 -15.55 -6.79 -21.08
N LYS A 11 -15.05 -7.32 -22.20
CA LYS A 11 -15.10 -8.76 -22.49
C LYS A 11 -13.99 -9.49 -21.73
N LYS A 12 -14.30 -10.69 -21.27
CA LYS A 12 -13.34 -11.62 -20.66
C LYS A 12 -12.47 -12.20 -21.77
N ASP A 13 -11.16 -12.06 -21.65
CA ASP A 13 -10.20 -12.46 -22.68
C ASP A 13 -9.49 -13.75 -22.28
N ASN A 14 -8.65 -13.68 -21.25
CA ASN A 14 -7.76 -14.77 -20.85
C ASN A 14 -7.72 -14.90 -19.32
N ASP A 15 -7.45 -16.08 -18.80
CA ASP A 15 -7.19 -16.29 -17.37
C ASP A 15 -5.68 -16.35 -17.11
N ILE A 16 -5.20 -15.52 -16.18
CA ILE A 16 -3.79 -15.50 -15.76
C ILE A 16 -3.67 -16.03 -14.33
N GLU A 17 -2.55 -16.69 -14.05
CA GLU A 17 -2.20 -17.14 -12.70
C GLU A 17 -1.73 -15.98 -11.83
N LEU A 18 -2.32 -15.86 -10.64
CA LEU A 18 -1.92 -14.86 -9.65
C LEU A 18 -0.57 -15.24 -9.05
N PRO A 19 0.36 -14.28 -8.97
CA PRO A 19 1.60 -14.47 -8.24
C PRO A 19 1.36 -14.75 -6.75
N ASN A 20 2.30 -15.47 -6.14
CA ASN A 20 2.23 -15.94 -4.74
C ASN A 20 2.06 -14.82 -3.70
N VAL A 21 2.37 -13.56 -4.04
CA VAL A 21 2.16 -12.42 -3.14
C VAL A 21 0.70 -12.24 -2.73
N PHE A 22 -0.26 -12.68 -3.55
CA PHE A 22 -1.69 -12.61 -3.22
C PHE A 22 -2.15 -13.71 -2.25
N GLU A 23 -1.33 -14.72 -2.02
CA GLU A 23 -1.58 -15.78 -1.04
C GLU A 23 -0.96 -15.45 0.33
N THR A 24 -0.21 -14.34 0.42
CA THR A 24 0.41 -13.89 1.66
C THR A 24 -0.66 -13.48 2.68
N GLU A 25 -0.52 -13.92 3.93
CA GLU A 25 -1.45 -13.57 5.00
C GLU A 25 -1.53 -12.07 5.24
N VAL A 26 -2.76 -11.57 5.40
CA VAL A 26 -3.01 -10.14 5.62
C VAL A 26 -2.68 -9.77 7.07
N ASN A 27 -1.46 -9.29 7.31
CA ASN A 27 -1.05 -8.78 8.61
C ASN A 27 -1.34 -7.28 8.75
N ARG A 28 -2.51 -6.95 9.31
CA ARG A 28 -2.97 -5.56 9.51
C ARG A 28 -2.00 -4.73 10.35
N THR A 29 -1.40 -5.32 11.38
CA THR A 29 -0.46 -4.62 12.27
C THR A 29 0.80 -4.19 11.53
N LEU A 30 1.33 -5.07 10.68
CA LEU A 30 2.50 -4.78 9.86
C LEU A 30 2.21 -3.71 8.80
N ILE A 31 1.05 -3.80 8.13
CA ILE A 31 0.60 -2.80 7.14
C ILE A 31 0.45 -1.43 7.80
N HIS A 32 -0.21 -1.36 8.96
CA HIS A 32 -0.43 -0.12 9.69
C HIS A 32 0.89 0.54 10.12
N ARG A 33 1.83 -0.25 10.66
CA ARG A 33 3.17 0.24 11.03
C ARG A 33 3.94 0.75 9.82
N ALA A 34 3.92 0.03 8.70
CA ALA A 34 4.59 0.44 7.47
C ALA A 34 4.03 1.76 6.94
N PHE A 35 2.70 1.93 6.96
CA PHE A 35 2.03 3.15 6.53
C PHE A 35 2.39 4.35 7.41
N ILE A 36 2.33 4.20 8.73
CA ILE A 36 2.70 5.28 9.67
C ILE A 36 4.17 5.69 9.48
N ASN A 37 5.08 4.73 9.36
CA ASN A 37 6.49 5.03 9.16
C ASN A 37 6.74 5.79 7.84
N LEU A 38 6.03 5.44 6.77
CA LEU A 38 6.12 6.15 5.50
C LEU A 38 5.60 7.59 5.62
N GLN A 39 4.48 7.77 6.32
CA GLN A 39 3.89 9.10 6.57
C GLN A 39 4.83 9.98 7.41
N THR A 40 5.44 9.43 8.47
CA THR A 40 6.29 10.21 9.37
C THR A 40 7.58 10.69 8.73
N HIS A 41 8.15 9.91 7.80
CA HIS A 41 9.34 10.33 7.05
C HIS A 41 9.09 11.56 6.16
N GLY A 42 7.84 11.86 5.82
CA GLY A 42 7.47 13.06 5.07
C GLY A 42 7.31 14.33 5.92
N PHE A 43 7.32 14.21 7.25
CA PHE A 43 7.11 15.36 8.13
C PHE A 43 8.36 16.22 8.24
N GLN A 44 8.17 17.52 8.00
CA GLN A 44 9.19 18.52 8.29
C GLN A 44 9.21 18.80 9.80
N LYS A 45 10.41 18.95 10.35
CA LYS A 45 10.59 19.33 11.76
C LYS A 45 10.02 20.73 11.96
N HIS A 46 8.99 20.85 12.79
CA HIS A 46 8.50 22.14 13.27
C HIS A 46 8.93 22.32 14.73
N SER A 47 9.36 23.52 15.09
CA SER A 47 9.65 23.88 16.47
C SER A 47 9.43 25.37 16.66
N THR A 48 8.98 25.78 17.84
CA THR A 48 8.93 27.17 18.25
C THR A 48 10.27 27.57 18.86
N LYS A 49 10.66 28.85 18.72
CA LYS A 49 11.91 29.34 19.31
C LYS A 49 11.86 29.15 20.84
N PRO A 50 12.77 28.37 21.44
CA PRO A 50 12.67 27.99 22.85
C PRO A 50 12.90 29.17 23.82
N THR A 51 13.46 30.27 23.32
CA THR A 51 13.68 31.52 24.07
C THR A 51 12.75 32.65 23.64
N ALA A 52 11.66 32.33 22.95
CA ALA A 52 10.64 33.32 22.65
C ALA A 52 9.89 33.70 23.94
N GLY A 53 10.09 34.93 24.38
CA GLY A 53 9.34 35.64 25.41
C GLY A 53 8.89 36.97 24.85
#